data_AF-A0A2T2VRZ9-F1
#
_entry.id   AF-A0A2T2VRZ9-F1
#
_cell.length_a   1.000
_cell.length_b   1.000
_cell.length_c   1.000
_cell.angle_alpha   90.00
_cell.angle_beta   90.00
_cell.angle_gamma   90.00
#
_symmetry.space_group_name_H-M   'P 1'
#
loop_
_entity.id
_entity.type
_entity.pdbx_description
1 polymer ?
#
loop_
_entity_poly.entity_id
_entity_poly.type
_entity_poly.pdbx_seq_one_letter_code
_entity_poly.pdbx_strand_id
1 'polypeptide(L)'
;IDMALLRFAKKKHYGLATSTGMLFGHYIAWIAAGIMGAGTAVILGESIVQLDPGDVAYYALGWSGFVIVIVAGWTTAITNLYRAGLAAQAIYTNHSLRKTTMIVGVAMIIVACFPFVFSQILPLLTYAGLLVVPVGAIVFTEHQIFPKIGYTRYWSKFQEYKNSSPAVLSWIIGLIFGFGLNALDVMSFYYLFIPTWFFTILVYTFLAGKYGANKKYPEDEKKEDAYNKAIVKYHEKLEAEEPETVQDVSIFTKALKLVSYGVLGLTLFLAIKTLVASPDEAAYISNRAVFYQIGFACTLIYFIAAYWAMQRRKSLNNG
;
A
#
# COMPACT_ATOMS: atom_id res chain seq x y z
N ILE A 1 -4.84 -0.36 -2.31
CA ILE A 1 -5.81 0.58 -1.71
C ILE A 1 -5.76 0.38 -0.20
N ASP A 2 -5.64 1.45 0.60
CA ASP A 2 -5.57 1.28 2.06
C ASP A 2 -6.98 1.13 2.65
N MET A 3 -7.40 -0.12 2.83
CA MET A 3 -8.69 -0.44 3.46
C MET A 3 -8.75 0.02 4.92
N ALA A 4 -7.61 0.14 5.62
CA ALA A 4 -7.57 0.63 6.99
C ALA A 4 -7.80 2.15 7.08
N LEU A 5 -7.47 2.91 6.03
CA LEU A 5 -7.88 4.32 5.91
C LEU A 5 -9.33 4.44 5.44
N LEU A 6 -9.76 3.61 4.48
CA LEU A 6 -11.13 3.64 3.96
C LEU A 6 -12.20 3.19 4.98
N ARG A 7 -11.82 2.63 6.14
CA ARG A 7 -12.77 2.40 7.24
C ARG A 7 -13.46 3.68 7.72
N PHE A 8 -12.83 4.83 7.51
CA PHE A 8 -13.38 6.16 7.82
C PHE A 8 -13.99 6.84 6.58
N ALA A 9 -14.07 6.16 5.44
CA ALA A 9 -14.62 6.75 4.23
C ALA A 9 -16.15 6.88 4.33
N LYS A 10 -16.64 8.12 4.25
CA LYS A 10 -18.07 8.46 4.34
C LYS A 10 -18.92 7.82 3.24
N LYS A 11 -18.37 7.70 2.02
CA LYS A 11 -19.11 7.26 0.83
C LYS A 11 -18.34 6.20 0.06
N LYS A 12 -19.07 5.19 -0.42
CA LYS A 12 -18.51 4.06 -1.21
C LYS A 12 -17.75 4.53 -2.46
N HIS A 13 -18.19 5.61 -3.10
CA HIS A 13 -17.55 6.13 -4.32
C HIS A 13 -16.18 6.79 -4.06
N TYR A 14 -15.80 7.08 -2.80
CA TYR A 14 -14.44 7.54 -2.49
C TYR A 14 -13.38 6.50 -2.90
N GLY A 15 -13.77 5.22 -2.94
CA GLY A 15 -12.94 4.16 -3.51
C GLY A 15 -12.60 4.35 -4.99
N LEU A 16 -13.45 5.02 -5.78
CA LEU A 16 -13.20 5.28 -7.21
C LEU A 16 -12.09 6.33 -7.39
N ALA A 17 -12.09 7.38 -6.56
CA ALA A 17 -11.02 8.38 -6.57
C ALA A 17 -9.67 7.74 -6.20
N THR A 18 -9.66 6.90 -5.16
CA THR A 18 -8.45 6.16 -4.75
C THR A 18 -8.01 5.14 -5.81
N SER A 19 -8.94 4.43 -6.44
CA SER A 19 -8.66 3.46 -7.49
C SER A 19 -8.06 4.13 -8.72
N THR A 20 -8.62 5.26 -9.17
CA THR A 20 -8.11 6.02 -10.32
C THR A 20 -6.69 6.51 -10.04
N GLY A 21 -6.45 7.15 -8.88
CA GLY A 21 -5.12 7.64 -8.53
C GLY A 21 -4.08 6.53 -8.38
N MET A 22 -4.45 5.43 -7.72
CA MET A 22 -3.54 4.30 -7.51
C MET A 22 -3.23 3.55 -8.81
N LEU A 23 -4.24 3.13 -9.56
CA LEU A 23 -4.01 2.32 -10.77
C LEU A 23 -3.24 3.15 -11.80
N PHE A 24 -3.72 4.35 -12.13
CA PHE A 24 -3.08 5.20 -13.12
C PHE A 24 -1.67 5.60 -12.71
N GLY A 25 -1.50 6.07 -11.47
CA GLY A 25 -0.19 6.45 -10.94
C GLY A 25 0.80 5.28 -10.91
N HIS A 26 0.34 4.08 -10.54
CA HIS A 26 1.20 2.90 -10.47
C HIS A 26 1.65 2.43 -11.85
N TYR A 27 0.76 2.38 -12.84
CA TYR A 27 1.13 2.03 -14.21
C TYR A 27 2.15 3.01 -14.80
N ILE A 28 1.94 4.32 -14.63
CA ILE A 28 2.90 5.32 -15.11
C ILE A 28 4.23 5.20 -14.37
N ALA A 29 4.20 5.01 -13.06
CA ALA A 29 5.41 4.84 -12.27
C ALA A 29 6.23 3.61 -12.70
N TRP A 30 5.57 2.49 -13.02
CA TRP A 30 6.24 1.28 -13.50
C TRP A 30 6.86 1.45 -14.89
N ILE A 31 6.14 2.09 -15.81
CA ILE A 31 6.67 2.39 -17.14
C ILE A 31 7.88 3.32 -17.02
N ALA A 32 7.75 4.40 -16.23
CA ALA A 32 8.85 5.34 -16.01
C ALA A 32 10.05 4.66 -15.33
N ALA A 33 9.82 3.85 -14.29
CA ALA A 33 10.88 3.11 -13.60
C ALA A 33 11.56 2.09 -14.53
N GLY A 34 10.82 1.41 -15.41
CA GLY A 34 11.37 0.50 -16.40
C GLY A 34 12.26 1.21 -17.43
N ILE A 35 11.81 2.36 -17.95
CA ILE A 35 12.59 3.18 -18.90
C ILE A 35 13.86 3.73 -18.23
N MET A 36 13.73 4.31 -17.02
CA MET A 36 14.88 4.81 -16.26
C MET A 36 15.86 3.68 -15.91
N GLY A 37 15.35 2.53 -15.45
CA GLY A 37 16.17 1.36 -15.13
C GLY A 37 16.92 0.81 -16.33
N ALA A 38 16.28 0.72 -17.50
CA ALA A 38 16.94 0.32 -18.74
C ALA A 38 18.03 1.32 -19.16
N GLY A 39 17.76 2.63 -19.05
CA GLY A 39 18.76 3.66 -19.31
C GLY A 39 19.96 3.57 -18.38
N THR A 40 19.73 3.39 -17.08
CA THR A 40 20.80 3.24 -16.09
C THR A 40 21.59 1.94 -16.29
N ALA A 41 20.93 0.83 -16.65
CA ALA A 41 21.59 -0.44 -16.97
C ALA A 41 22.64 -0.27 -18.07
N VAL A 42 22.27 0.44 -19.15
CA VAL A 42 23.18 0.72 -20.26
C VAL A 42 24.34 1.63 -19.84
N ILE A 43 24.08 2.61 -18.98
CA ILE A 43 25.12 3.56 -18.49
C ILE A 43 26.12 2.86 -17.57
N LEU A 44 25.65 1.99 -16.68
CA LEU A 44 26.49 1.29 -15.70
C LEU A 44 27.10 -0.01 -16.24
N GLY A 45 26.61 -0.53 -17.36
CA GLY A 45 27.03 -1.82 -17.90
C GLY A 45 26.59 -3.01 -17.04
N GLU A 46 25.58 -2.82 -16.18
CA GLU A 46 25.05 -3.83 -15.27
C GLU A 46 23.70 -4.38 -15.76
N SER A 47 23.34 -5.56 -15.27
CA SER A 47 22.01 -6.12 -15.54
C SER A 47 20.93 -5.36 -14.76
N ILE A 48 19.71 -5.26 -15.32
CA ILE A 48 18.57 -4.60 -14.66
C ILE A 48 18.27 -5.20 -13.27
N VAL A 49 18.59 -6.48 -13.07
CA VAL A 49 18.33 -7.21 -11.82
C VAL A 49 19.32 -6.83 -10.71
N GLN A 50 20.47 -6.25 -11.06
CA GLN A 50 21.52 -5.87 -10.11
C GLN A 50 21.49 -4.38 -9.73
N LEU A 51 20.70 -3.57 -10.44
CA LEU A 51 20.61 -2.13 -10.21
C LEU A 51 19.92 -1.81 -8.88
N ASP A 52 20.60 -1.01 -8.05
CA ASP A 52 19.99 -0.41 -6.88
C ASP A 52 19.00 0.71 -7.32
N PRO A 53 17.79 0.78 -6.73
CA PRO A 53 16.87 1.91 -6.95
C PRO A 53 17.50 3.30 -6.75
N GLY A 54 18.48 3.44 -5.87
CA GLY A 54 19.25 4.66 -5.67
C GLY A 54 20.08 5.05 -6.89
N ASP A 55 20.74 4.08 -7.51
CA ASP A 55 21.50 4.29 -8.74
C ASP A 55 20.57 4.67 -9.89
N VAL A 56 19.45 3.95 -10.04
CA VAL A 56 18.44 4.28 -11.06
C VAL A 56 17.97 5.73 -10.90
N ALA A 57 17.68 6.17 -9.67
CA ALA A 57 17.22 7.52 -9.41
C ALA A 57 18.29 8.59 -9.69
N TYR A 58 19.54 8.34 -9.28
CA TYR A 58 20.64 9.28 -9.48
C TYR A 58 21.04 9.42 -10.95
N TYR A 59 21.20 8.30 -11.67
CA TYR A 59 21.60 8.33 -13.07
C TYR A 59 20.50 8.84 -14.00
N ALA A 60 19.22 8.78 -13.59
CA ALA A 60 18.12 9.35 -14.36
C ALA A 60 17.82 10.82 -14.04
N LEU A 61 17.88 11.23 -12.76
CA LEU A 61 17.37 12.53 -12.30
C LEU A 61 18.39 13.34 -11.46
N GLY A 62 19.60 12.84 -11.28
CA GLY A 62 20.61 13.43 -10.41
C GLY A 62 20.17 13.47 -8.94
N TRP A 63 20.59 14.52 -8.22
CA TRP A 63 20.23 14.72 -6.82
C TRP A 63 18.72 14.83 -6.57
N SER A 64 17.95 15.28 -7.56
CA SER A 64 16.48 15.30 -7.49
C SER A 64 15.91 13.90 -7.29
N GLY A 65 16.52 12.90 -7.94
CA GLY A 65 16.11 11.50 -7.83
C GLY A 65 16.15 11.00 -6.39
N PHE A 66 17.22 11.29 -5.63
CA PHE A 66 17.31 10.91 -4.23
C PHE A 66 16.21 11.54 -3.38
N VAL A 67 15.95 12.84 -3.54
CA VAL A 67 14.87 13.53 -2.81
C VAL A 67 13.53 12.86 -3.10
N ILE A 68 13.25 12.58 -4.38
CA ILE A 68 12.00 11.95 -4.80
C ILE A 68 11.87 10.54 -4.22
N VAL A 69 12.91 9.71 -4.27
CA VAL A 69 12.91 8.34 -3.72
C VAL A 69 12.71 8.36 -2.20
N ILE A 70 13.37 9.26 -1.48
CA ILE A 70 13.20 9.39 -0.02
C ILE A 70 11.75 9.76 0.31
N VAL A 71 11.18 10.76 -0.37
CA VAL A 71 9.80 11.20 -0.12
C VAL A 71 8.80 10.10 -0.51
N ALA A 72 9.01 9.42 -1.63
CA ALA A 72 8.17 8.29 -2.06
C ALA A 72 8.23 7.11 -1.07
N GLY A 73 9.43 6.76 -0.60
CA GLY A 73 9.64 5.75 0.43
C GLY A 73 8.95 6.12 1.75
N TRP A 74 9.09 7.37 2.19
CA TRP A 74 8.46 7.89 3.40
C TRP A 74 6.93 7.77 3.37
N THR A 75 6.29 8.20 2.27
CA THR A 75 4.82 8.13 2.13
C THR A 75 4.28 6.70 2.13
N THR A 76 5.01 5.77 1.51
CA THR A 76 4.66 4.34 1.50
C THR A 76 4.86 3.71 2.88
N ALA A 77 6.01 3.98 3.51
CA ALA A 77 6.39 3.42 4.80
C ALA A 77 5.41 3.80 5.92
N ILE A 78 4.92 5.06 5.97
CA ILE A 78 3.96 5.50 7.00
C ILE A 78 2.72 4.61 7.01
N THR A 79 2.12 4.36 5.84
CA THR A 79 0.87 3.58 5.76
C THR A 79 1.09 2.12 6.14
N ASN A 80 2.20 1.52 5.71
CA ASN A 80 2.54 0.14 6.06
C ASN A 80 2.84 0.01 7.56
N LEU A 81 3.57 0.96 8.14
CA LEU A 81 3.87 0.98 9.56
C LEU A 81 2.61 1.17 10.42
N TYR A 82 1.67 1.99 9.97
CA TYR A 82 0.37 2.17 10.62
C TYR A 82 -0.44 0.87 10.63
N ARG A 83 -0.50 0.14 9.50
CA ARG A 83 -1.20 -1.15 9.42
C ARG A 83 -0.55 -2.20 10.32
N ALA A 84 0.79 -2.28 10.32
CA ALA A 84 1.52 -3.18 11.19
C ALA A 84 1.32 -2.83 12.68
N GLY A 85 1.31 -1.55 13.02
CA GLY A 85 1.02 -1.06 14.37
C GLY A 85 -0.40 -1.38 14.85
N LEU A 86 -1.40 -1.27 13.97
CA LEU A 86 -2.77 -1.69 14.24
C LEU A 86 -2.88 -3.21 14.43
N ALA A 87 -2.22 -4.00 13.60
CA ALA A 87 -2.19 -5.46 13.75
C ALA A 87 -1.55 -5.87 15.08
N ALA A 88 -0.43 -5.24 15.46
CA ALA A 88 0.19 -5.46 16.76
C ALA A 88 -0.72 -5.04 17.92
N GLN A 89 -1.43 -3.91 17.80
CA GLN A 89 -2.38 -3.44 18.82
C GLN A 89 -3.56 -4.40 19.00
N ALA A 90 -4.04 -5.02 17.92
CA ALA A 90 -5.13 -5.99 17.99
C ALA A 90 -4.75 -7.24 18.81
N ILE A 91 -3.47 -7.60 18.86
CA ILE A 91 -2.94 -8.69 19.70
C ILE A 91 -2.65 -8.19 21.11
N TYR A 92 -2.00 -7.03 21.24
CA TYR A 92 -1.59 -6.42 22.50
C TYR A 92 -2.55 -5.30 22.92
N THR A 93 -3.78 -5.67 23.30
CA THR A 93 -4.89 -4.74 23.58
C THR A 93 -4.61 -3.73 24.69
N ASN A 94 -3.70 -4.04 25.62
CA ASN A 94 -3.33 -3.16 26.74
C ASN A 94 -2.38 -2.02 26.35
N HIS A 95 -1.91 -1.98 25.10
CA HIS A 95 -0.97 -0.96 24.62
C HIS A 95 -1.66 0.02 23.67
N SER A 96 -1.26 1.29 23.75
CA SER A 96 -1.73 2.30 22.80
C SER A 96 -1.10 2.10 21.42
N LEU A 97 -1.85 2.47 20.38
CA LEU A 97 -1.40 2.40 18.99
C LEU A 97 -0.06 3.09 18.76
N ARG A 98 0.18 4.22 19.44
CA ARG A 98 1.46 4.93 19.35
C ARG A 98 2.63 4.07 19.84
N LYS A 99 2.45 3.36 20.97
CA LYS A 99 3.49 2.49 21.53
C LYS A 99 3.75 1.29 20.62
N THR A 100 2.71 0.61 20.15
CA THR A 100 2.89 -0.56 19.26
C THR A 100 3.52 -0.17 17.92
N THR A 101 3.09 0.94 17.32
CA THR A 101 3.68 1.45 16.07
C THR A 101 5.16 1.81 16.24
N MET A 102 5.54 2.43 17.37
CA MET A 102 6.94 2.75 17.66
C MET A 102 7.80 1.49 17.82
N ILE A 103 7.30 0.47 18.54
CA ILE A 103 8.00 -0.81 18.73
C ILE A 103 8.23 -1.50 17.39
N VAL A 104 7.18 -1.59 16.56
CA VAL A 104 7.28 -2.17 15.21
C VAL A 104 8.28 -1.38 14.37
N GLY A 105 8.28 -0.04 14.46
CA GLY A 105 9.22 0.82 13.73
C GLY A 105 10.67 0.57 14.11
N VAL A 106 10.96 0.47 15.42
CA VAL A 106 12.32 0.16 15.91
C VAL A 106 12.77 -1.23 15.44
N ALA A 107 11.90 -2.23 15.55
CA ALA A 107 12.19 -3.57 15.03
C ALA A 107 12.50 -3.53 13.53
N MET A 108 11.75 -2.74 12.76
CA MET A 108 11.99 -2.60 11.33
C MET A 108 13.31 -1.90 11.00
N ILE A 109 13.71 -0.89 11.77
CA ILE A 109 15.03 -0.25 11.61
C ILE A 109 16.14 -1.27 11.83
N ILE A 110 16.04 -2.07 12.90
CA ILE A 110 17.02 -3.12 13.21
C ILE A 110 17.12 -4.11 12.06
N VAL A 111 15.98 -4.61 11.56
CA VAL A 111 15.93 -5.56 10.44
C VAL A 111 16.49 -4.94 9.16
N ALA A 112 16.18 -3.67 8.87
CA ALA A 112 16.65 -2.96 7.69
C ALA A 112 18.18 -2.76 7.66
N CYS A 113 18.86 -2.83 8.80
CA CYS A 113 20.33 -2.79 8.84
C CYS A 113 20.99 -4.07 8.31
N PHE A 114 20.23 -5.15 8.08
CA PHE A 114 20.78 -6.41 7.59
C PHE A 114 20.78 -6.51 6.05
N PRO A 115 21.90 -6.85 5.40
CA PRO A 115 22.03 -6.90 3.93
C PRO A 115 21.09 -7.89 3.22
N PHE A 116 20.60 -8.92 3.93
CA PHE A 116 19.67 -9.89 3.34
C PHE A 116 18.34 -9.25 2.92
N VAL A 117 17.93 -8.15 3.56
CA VAL A 117 16.66 -7.47 3.27
C VAL A 117 16.65 -6.92 1.84
N PHE A 118 17.76 -6.36 1.38
CA PHE A 118 17.88 -5.78 0.04
C PHE A 118 18.25 -6.84 -1.00
N SER A 119 19.14 -7.77 -0.66
CA SER A 119 19.60 -8.81 -1.59
C SER A 119 18.57 -9.92 -1.86
N GLN A 120 17.59 -10.12 -0.97
CA GLN A 120 16.58 -11.18 -1.09
C GLN A 120 15.15 -10.64 -1.00
N ILE A 121 14.93 -9.35 -1.33
CA ILE A 121 13.61 -8.72 -1.18
C ILE A 121 12.54 -9.40 -2.03
N LEU A 122 12.91 -9.82 -3.24
CA LEU A 122 11.98 -10.42 -4.20
C LEU A 122 11.53 -11.81 -3.70
N PRO A 123 12.42 -12.76 -3.38
CA PRO A 123 12.01 -14.02 -2.75
C PRO A 123 11.23 -13.83 -1.44
N LEU A 124 11.68 -12.92 -0.55
CA LEU A 124 11.01 -12.67 0.72
C LEU A 124 9.56 -12.22 0.51
N LEU A 125 9.35 -11.27 -0.41
CA LEU A 125 8.02 -10.75 -0.73
C LEU A 125 7.14 -11.82 -1.36
N THR A 126 7.69 -12.64 -2.26
CA THR A 126 6.91 -13.71 -2.91
C THR A 126 6.49 -14.80 -1.91
N TYR A 127 7.38 -15.23 -1.01
CA TYR A 127 7.04 -16.18 0.06
C TYR A 127 6.04 -15.62 1.07
N ALA A 128 6.21 -14.34 1.47
CA ALA A 128 5.23 -13.65 2.31
C ALA A 128 3.85 -13.59 1.64
N GLY A 129 3.80 -13.39 0.32
CA GLY A 129 2.58 -13.45 -0.47
C GLY A 129 1.89 -14.81 -0.35
N LEU A 130 2.62 -15.90 -0.55
CA LEU A 130 2.07 -17.26 -0.46
C LEU A 130 1.55 -17.59 0.95
N LEU A 131 2.19 -17.06 2.00
CA LEU A 131 1.72 -17.24 3.39
C LEU A 131 0.36 -16.59 3.66
N VAL A 132 0.06 -15.48 3.00
CA VAL A 132 -1.17 -14.69 3.20
C VAL A 132 -2.31 -15.19 2.29
N VAL A 133 -2.01 -15.87 1.18
CA VAL A 133 -3.00 -16.39 0.22
C VAL A 133 -4.11 -17.22 0.89
N PRO A 134 -3.82 -18.23 1.74
CA PRO A 134 -4.87 -19.00 2.39
C PRO A 134 -5.72 -18.16 3.36
N VAL A 135 -5.12 -17.14 4.02
CA VAL A 135 -5.86 -16.22 4.90
C VAL A 135 -6.88 -15.43 4.09
N GLY A 136 -6.47 -14.90 2.93
CA GLY A 136 -7.37 -14.20 2.03
C GLY A 136 -8.51 -15.11 1.53
N ALA A 137 -8.21 -16.36 1.20
CA ALA A 137 -9.19 -17.35 0.78
C ALA A 137 -10.24 -17.64 1.87
N ILE A 138 -9.81 -17.79 3.12
CA ILE A 138 -10.69 -17.98 4.28
C ILE A 138 -11.62 -16.78 4.45
N VAL A 139 -11.07 -15.56 4.47
CA VAL A 139 -11.86 -14.31 4.62
C VAL A 139 -12.84 -14.15 3.46
N PHE A 140 -12.41 -14.44 2.23
CA PHE A 140 -13.27 -14.40 1.05
C PHE A 140 -14.42 -15.39 1.16
N THR A 141 -14.14 -16.61 1.64
CA THR A 141 -15.16 -17.65 1.82
C THR A 141 -16.23 -17.20 2.81
N GLU A 142 -15.84 -16.68 3.98
CA GLU A 142 -16.75 -16.14 5.00
C GLU A 142 -17.65 -15.03 4.47
N HIS A 143 -17.10 -14.12 3.66
CA HIS A 143 -17.83 -12.93 3.24
C HIS A 143 -18.62 -13.13 1.94
N GLN A 144 -18.12 -13.94 1.00
CA GLN A 144 -18.69 -14.03 -0.35
C GLN A 144 -19.31 -15.38 -0.67
N ILE A 145 -18.83 -16.47 -0.07
CA ILE A 145 -19.31 -17.82 -0.37
C ILE A 145 -20.39 -18.22 0.63
N PHE A 146 -20.14 -18.08 1.93
CA PHE A 146 -21.08 -18.51 2.98
C PHE A 146 -22.49 -17.96 2.82
N PRO A 147 -22.70 -16.64 2.57
CA PRO A 147 -24.04 -16.11 2.34
C PRO A 147 -24.76 -16.72 1.12
N LYS A 148 -24.01 -17.19 0.11
CA LYS A 148 -24.58 -17.78 -1.11
C LYS A 148 -24.94 -19.26 -0.95
N ILE A 149 -24.21 -19.98 -0.09
CA ILE A 149 -24.46 -21.41 0.19
C ILE A 149 -25.33 -21.63 1.44
N GLY A 150 -25.77 -20.56 2.10
CA GLY A 150 -26.63 -20.61 3.29
C GLY A 150 -25.88 -20.92 4.60
N TYR A 151 -24.56 -20.72 4.63
CA TYR A 151 -23.76 -20.82 5.85
C TYR A 151 -23.78 -19.50 6.60
N THR A 152 -23.65 -19.58 7.92
CA THR A 152 -23.67 -18.42 8.81
C THR A 152 -22.30 -17.74 8.83
N ARG A 153 -22.26 -16.43 8.56
CA ARG A 153 -21.03 -15.64 8.68
C ARG A 153 -20.67 -15.46 10.15
N TYR A 154 -19.36 -15.42 10.46
CA TYR A 154 -18.85 -15.23 11.82
C TYR A 154 -19.31 -16.32 12.82
N TRP A 155 -19.75 -17.47 12.31
CA TRP A 155 -20.28 -18.58 13.10
C TRP A 155 -19.38 -19.02 14.27
N SER A 156 -18.05 -18.87 14.13
CA SER A 156 -17.10 -19.20 15.20
C SER A 156 -17.25 -18.31 16.44
N LYS A 157 -17.67 -17.05 16.26
CA LYS A 157 -17.93 -16.10 17.34
C LYS A 157 -19.14 -16.51 18.17
N PHE A 158 -20.14 -17.12 17.52
CA PHE A 158 -21.38 -17.57 18.17
C PHE A 158 -21.22 -18.87 18.96
N GLN A 159 -20.14 -19.62 18.72
CA GLN A 159 -19.84 -20.86 19.46
C GLN A 159 -18.84 -20.66 20.61
N GLU A 160 -18.51 -19.41 20.97
CA GLU A 160 -17.52 -19.04 21.99
C GLU A 160 -16.13 -19.70 21.81
N TYR A 161 -15.81 -20.18 20.60
CA TYR A 161 -14.51 -20.74 20.33
C TYR A 161 -13.43 -19.65 20.45
N LYS A 162 -12.53 -19.80 21.43
CA LYS A 162 -11.38 -18.90 21.59
C LYS A 162 -10.50 -18.87 20.32
N ASN A 163 -10.39 -20.00 19.61
CA ASN A 163 -9.69 -20.11 18.33
C ASN A 163 -10.54 -20.91 17.33
N SER A 164 -10.73 -20.38 16.12
CA SER A 164 -11.38 -21.08 15.02
C SER A 164 -10.46 -22.19 14.47
N SER A 165 -10.55 -23.39 15.04
CA SER A 165 -9.80 -24.56 14.59
C SER A 165 -9.93 -24.83 13.08
N PRO A 166 -11.10 -24.66 12.43
CA PRO A 166 -11.21 -24.82 10.98
C PRO A 166 -10.40 -23.82 10.16
N ALA A 167 -10.32 -22.56 10.60
CA ALA A 167 -9.54 -21.54 9.89
C ALA A 167 -8.04 -21.83 10.00
N VAL A 168 -7.54 -22.13 11.20
CA VAL A 168 -6.12 -22.46 11.42
C VAL A 168 -5.73 -23.72 10.65
N LEU A 169 -6.58 -24.76 10.69
CA LEU A 169 -6.31 -26.01 9.98
C LEU A 169 -6.34 -25.80 8.46
N SER A 170 -7.30 -25.05 7.93
CA SER A 170 -7.35 -24.73 6.50
C SER A 170 -6.17 -23.88 6.05
N TRP A 171 -5.69 -22.97 6.89
CA TRP A 171 -4.48 -22.19 6.63
C TRP A 171 -3.26 -23.13 6.56
N ILE A 172 -3.03 -23.98 7.56
CA ILE A 172 -1.91 -24.94 7.55
C ILE A 172 -1.98 -25.88 6.35
N ILE A 173 -3.15 -26.47 6.07
CA ILE A 173 -3.35 -27.36 4.92
C ILE A 173 -3.12 -26.63 3.60
N GLY A 174 -3.60 -25.39 3.47
CA GLY A 174 -3.35 -24.53 2.32
C GLY A 174 -1.86 -24.23 2.13
N LEU A 175 -1.12 -23.97 3.21
CA LEU A 175 0.33 -23.77 3.14
C LEU A 175 1.07 -25.04 2.73
N ILE A 176 0.74 -26.20 3.33
CA ILE A 176 1.34 -27.49 2.94
C ILE A 176 1.11 -27.74 1.46
N PHE A 177 -0.08 -27.45 0.95
CA PHE A 177 -0.39 -27.59 -0.46
C PHE A 177 0.40 -26.59 -1.33
N GLY A 178 0.38 -25.30 -1.00
CA GLY A 178 1.07 -24.27 -1.80
C GLY A 178 2.59 -24.44 -1.82
N PHE A 179 3.21 -24.69 -0.66
CA PHE A 179 4.64 -24.98 -0.58
C PHE A 179 4.99 -26.36 -1.13
N GLY A 180 4.08 -27.34 -1.04
CA GLY A 180 4.25 -28.65 -1.66
C GLY A 180 4.30 -28.56 -3.18
N LEU A 181 3.40 -27.78 -3.79
CA LEU A 181 3.42 -27.50 -5.24
C LEU A 181 4.70 -26.78 -5.66
N ASN A 182 5.21 -25.85 -4.84
CA ASN A 182 6.49 -25.19 -5.07
C ASN A 182 7.66 -26.19 -5.03
N ALA A 183 7.71 -27.05 -3.99
CA ALA A 183 8.79 -28.02 -3.81
C ALA A 183 8.83 -29.10 -4.90
N LEU A 184 7.67 -29.41 -5.50
CA LEU A 184 7.54 -30.36 -6.59
C LEU A 184 7.75 -29.72 -7.98
N ASP A 185 8.04 -28.42 -8.05
CA ASP A 185 8.23 -27.63 -9.28
C ASP A 185 7.12 -27.85 -10.33
N VAL A 186 5.88 -28.02 -9.87
CA VAL A 186 4.73 -28.34 -10.75
C VAL A 186 4.39 -27.14 -11.64
N MET A 187 4.61 -25.93 -11.14
CA MET A 187 4.28 -24.69 -11.82
C MET A 187 5.10 -23.52 -11.25
N SER A 188 5.23 -22.48 -12.06
CA SER A 188 5.93 -21.26 -11.65
C SER A 188 5.31 -20.65 -10.39
N PHE A 189 6.19 -20.22 -9.49
CA PHE A 189 5.82 -19.63 -8.20
C PHE A 189 4.79 -18.51 -8.33
N TYR A 190 4.90 -17.69 -9.39
CA TYR A 190 4.01 -16.55 -9.66
C TYR A 190 2.54 -16.96 -9.84
N TYR A 191 2.26 -18.22 -10.16
CA TYR A 191 0.90 -18.72 -10.34
C TYR A 191 0.42 -19.61 -9.18
N LEU A 192 1.29 -19.98 -8.23
CA LEU A 192 0.96 -20.87 -7.10
C LEU A 192 -0.17 -20.34 -6.21
N PHE A 193 -0.35 -19.01 -6.18
CA PHE A 193 -1.43 -18.42 -5.40
C PHE A 193 -2.81 -18.90 -5.88
N ILE A 194 -3.00 -19.15 -7.19
CA ILE A 194 -4.28 -19.53 -7.78
C ILE A 194 -4.77 -20.88 -7.25
N PRO A 195 -4.05 -22.01 -7.44
CA PRO A 195 -4.50 -23.29 -6.94
C PRO A 195 -4.56 -23.31 -5.41
N THR A 196 -3.61 -22.67 -4.73
CA THR A 196 -3.61 -22.58 -3.25
C THR A 196 -4.86 -21.87 -2.73
N TRP A 197 -5.28 -20.81 -3.40
CA TRP A 197 -6.50 -20.06 -3.06
C TRP A 197 -7.75 -20.94 -3.19
N PHE A 198 -7.97 -21.55 -4.36
CA PHE A 198 -9.14 -22.41 -4.58
C PHE A 198 -9.15 -23.64 -3.66
N PHE A 199 -8.00 -24.28 -3.48
CA PHE A 199 -7.87 -25.41 -2.57
C PHE A 199 -8.22 -25.02 -1.14
N THR A 200 -7.71 -23.89 -0.66
CA THR A 200 -8.03 -23.39 0.69
C THR A 200 -9.52 -23.08 0.83
N ILE A 201 -10.17 -22.49 -0.18
CA ILE A 201 -11.62 -22.26 -0.17
C ILE A 201 -12.38 -23.58 0.05
N LEU A 202 -12.03 -24.63 -0.70
CA LEU A 202 -12.71 -25.92 -0.61
C LEU A 202 -12.52 -26.55 0.77
N VAL A 203 -11.27 -26.60 1.24
CA VAL A 203 -10.92 -27.15 2.56
C VAL A 203 -11.63 -26.39 3.67
N TYR A 204 -11.60 -25.05 3.62
CA TYR A 204 -12.24 -24.23 4.64
C TYR A 204 -13.76 -24.34 4.61
N THR A 205 -14.39 -24.36 3.44
CA THR A 205 -15.84 -24.57 3.31
C THR A 205 -16.27 -25.90 3.90
N PHE A 206 -15.51 -26.97 3.62
CA PHE A 206 -15.78 -28.30 4.16
C PHE A 206 -15.60 -28.35 5.69
N LEU A 207 -14.47 -27.87 6.20
CA LEU A 207 -14.18 -27.87 7.63
C LEU A 207 -15.14 -26.96 8.41
N ALA A 208 -15.41 -25.75 7.92
CA ALA A 208 -16.37 -24.85 8.55
C ALA A 208 -17.78 -25.47 8.61
N GLY A 209 -18.23 -26.13 7.53
CA GLY A 209 -19.49 -26.87 7.50
C GLY A 209 -19.58 -27.94 8.60
N LYS A 210 -18.53 -28.76 8.75
CA LYS A 210 -18.47 -29.80 9.79
C LYS A 210 -18.50 -29.26 11.22
N TYR A 211 -17.91 -28.09 11.44
CA TYR A 211 -17.80 -27.46 12.76
C TYR A 211 -18.98 -26.53 13.09
N GLY A 212 -19.99 -26.44 12.22
CA GLY A 212 -21.26 -25.77 12.52
C GLY A 212 -21.50 -24.45 11.81
N ALA A 213 -20.72 -24.11 10.77
CA ALA A 213 -21.08 -22.99 9.88
C ALA A 213 -22.40 -23.22 9.13
N ASN A 214 -22.83 -24.48 8.99
CA ASN A 214 -24.14 -24.85 8.44
C ASN A 214 -25.31 -24.69 9.44
N LYS A 215 -25.03 -24.38 10.70
CA LYS A 215 -26.06 -24.11 11.72
C LYS A 215 -26.49 -22.64 11.62
N LYS A 216 -27.74 -22.37 11.98
CA LYS A 216 -28.29 -21.00 12.06
C LYS A 216 -28.17 -20.47 13.47
N TYR A 217 -27.81 -19.19 13.62
CA TYR A 217 -27.63 -18.53 14.92
C TYR A 217 -28.55 -17.31 15.03
N PRO A 218 -29.89 -17.48 14.98
CA PRO A 218 -30.83 -16.37 14.76
C PRO A 218 -30.80 -15.31 15.88
N GLU A 219 -30.55 -15.69 17.12
CA GLU A 219 -30.46 -14.74 18.24
C GLU A 219 -29.18 -13.91 18.20
N ASP A 220 -28.04 -14.53 17.90
CA ASP A 220 -26.76 -13.82 17.88
C ASP A 220 -26.57 -13.03 16.58
N GLU A 221 -27.10 -13.51 15.45
CA GLU A 221 -27.20 -12.74 14.20
C GLU A 221 -28.03 -11.46 14.39
N LYS A 222 -29.16 -11.54 15.12
CA LYS A 222 -29.97 -10.35 15.44
C LYS A 222 -29.21 -9.36 16.33
N LYS A 223 -28.47 -9.85 17.34
CA LYS A 223 -27.64 -8.99 18.20
C LYS A 223 -26.54 -8.30 17.38
N GLU A 224 -25.90 -9.03 16.48
CA GLU A 224 -24.86 -8.49 15.61
C GLU A 224 -25.41 -7.48 14.60
N ASP A 225 -26.57 -7.75 14.01
CA ASP A 225 -27.25 -6.79 13.13
C ASP A 225 -27.66 -5.51 13.89
N ALA A 226 -28.19 -5.64 15.11
CA ALA A 226 -28.50 -4.51 15.97
C ALA A 226 -27.25 -3.69 16.32
N TYR A 227 -26.14 -4.36 16.65
CA TYR A 227 -24.86 -3.73 16.92
C TYR A 227 -24.30 -2.99 15.68
N ASN A 228 -24.32 -3.63 14.51
CA ASN A 228 -23.89 -3.02 13.26
C ASN A 228 -24.74 -1.80 12.89
N LYS A 229 -26.07 -1.87 13.08
CA LYS A 229 -26.97 -0.73 12.91
C LYS A 229 -26.65 0.42 13.87
N ALA A 230 -26.31 0.12 15.12
CA ALA A 230 -25.89 1.12 16.09
C ALA A 230 -24.58 1.81 15.68
N ILE A 231 -23.60 1.05 15.16
CA ILE A 231 -22.35 1.59 14.61
C ILE A 231 -22.63 2.52 13.43
N VAL A 232 -23.48 2.10 12.49
CA VAL A 232 -23.85 2.94 11.32
C VAL A 232 -24.47 4.26 11.79
N LYS A 233 -25.46 4.21 12.71
CA LYS A 233 -26.06 5.41 13.28
C LYS A 233 -25.07 6.31 14.01
N TYR A 234 -24.12 5.71 14.73
CA TYR A 234 -23.06 6.46 15.40
C TYR A 234 -22.15 7.18 14.38
N HIS A 235 -21.80 6.52 13.27
CA HIS A 235 -21.05 7.14 12.19
C HIS A 235 -21.84 8.23 11.46
N GLU A 236 -23.14 8.05 11.24
CA GLU A 236 -24.02 9.09 10.68
C GLU A 236 -24.08 10.32 11.58
N LYS A 237 -24.14 10.11 12.91
CA LYS A 237 -24.08 11.20 13.89
C LYS A 237 -22.74 11.95 13.84
N LEU A 238 -21.63 11.22 13.83
CA LEU A 238 -20.30 11.82 13.68
C LEU A 238 -20.17 12.60 12.36
N GLU A 239 -20.79 12.13 11.28
CA GLU A 239 -20.81 12.84 9.99
C GLU A 239 -21.62 14.14 10.07
N ALA A 240 -22.75 14.14 10.77
CA ALA A 240 -23.57 15.34 10.96
C ALA A 240 -22.93 16.39 11.89
N GLU A 241 -22.10 15.94 12.83
CA GLU A 241 -21.37 16.80 13.78
C GLU A 241 -20.00 17.27 13.24
N GLU A 242 -19.53 16.73 12.11
CA GLU A 242 -18.24 17.12 11.54
C GLU A 242 -18.30 18.52 10.90
N PRO A 243 -17.37 19.42 11.24
CA PRO A 243 -17.32 20.74 10.64
C PRO A 243 -17.03 20.66 9.13
N GLU A 244 -17.71 21.49 8.35
CA GLU A 244 -17.43 21.60 6.92
C GLU A 244 -16.00 22.08 6.70
N THR A 245 -15.24 21.36 5.85
CA THR A 245 -13.88 21.76 5.54
C THR A 245 -13.88 23.04 4.71
N VAL A 246 -13.27 24.10 5.23
CA VAL A 246 -13.11 25.36 4.53
C VAL A 246 -12.00 25.22 3.49
N GLN A 247 -12.30 25.59 2.24
CA GLN A 247 -11.30 25.66 1.19
C GLN A 247 -10.44 26.91 1.36
N ASP A 248 -9.11 26.72 1.35
CA ASP A 248 -8.18 27.85 1.37
C ASP A 248 -8.12 28.53 -0.01
N VAL A 249 -8.79 29.69 -0.09
CA VAL A 249 -8.82 30.55 -1.29
C VAL A 249 -7.85 31.72 -1.21
N SER A 250 -6.99 31.77 -0.19
CA SER A 250 -6.12 32.91 0.06
C SER A 250 -5.07 33.11 -1.06
N ILE A 251 -4.70 34.37 -1.27
CA ILE A 251 -3.72 34.80 -2.28
C ILE A 251 -2.38 34.07 -2.07
N PHE A 252 -1.94 33.92 -0.82
CA PHE A 252 -0.69 33.23 -0.53
C PHE A 252 -0.73 31.74 -0.91
N THR A 253 -1.87 31.04 -0.80
CA THR A 253 -1.99 29.63 -1.21
C THR A 253 -2.06 29.52 -2.74
N LYS A 254 -2.69 30.48 -3.41
CA LYS A 254 -2.64 30.58 -4.87
C LYS A 254 -1.21 30.84 -5.37
N ALA A 255 -0.46 31.72 -4.71
CA ALA A 255 0.94 31.98 -5.04
C ALA A 255 1.82 30.73 -4.85
N LEU A 256 1.67 30.01 -3.74
CA LEU A 256 2.38 28.75 -3.51
C LEU A 256 2.08 27.71 -4.60
N LYS A 257 0.81 27.55 -4.99
CA LYS A 257 0.42 26.66 -6.10
C LYS A 257 1.02 27.10 -7.43
N LEU A 258 0.98 28.40 -7.74
CA LEU A 258 1.57 28.94 -8.97
C LEU A 258 3.08 28.66 -9.02
N VAL A 259 3.79 28.87 -7.92
CA VAL A 259 5.22 28.54 -7.80
C VAL A 259 5.43 27.03 -8.03
N SER A 260 4.66 26.16 -7.36
CA SER A 260 4.76 24.71 -7.55
C SER A 260 4.56 24.28 -9.01
N TYR A 261 3.54 24.81 -9.70
CA TYR A 261 3.31 24.50 -11.11
C TYR A 261 4.39 25.10 -12.02
N GLY A 262 4.89 26.30 -11.70
CA GLY A 262 5.96 26.95 -12.44
C GLY A 262 7.26 26.16 -12.40
N VAL A 263 7.67 25.70 -11.22
CA VAL A 263 8.89 24.88 -11.09
C VAL A 263 8.75 23.49 -11.72
N LEU A 264 7.56 22.88 -11.68
CA LEU A 264 7.29 21.64 -12.41
C LEU A 264 7.39 21.85 -13.93
N GLY A 265 6.80 22.93 -14.44
CA GLY A 265 6.88 23.30 -15.85
C GLY A 265 8.33 23.55 -16.30
N LEU A 266 9.13 24.22 -15.46
CA LEU A 266 10.55 24.44 -15.73
C LEU A 266 11.35 23.13 -15.74
N THR A 267 11.12 22.24 -14.78
CA THR A 267 11.76 20.90 -14.76
C THR A 267 11.40 20.10 -16.02
N LEU A 268 10.13 20.11 -16.42
CA LEU A 268 9.69 19.43 -17.64
C LEU A 268 10.34 20.04 -18.90
N PHE A 269 10.39 21.37 -18.99
CA PHE A 269 11.06 22.06 -20.08
C PHE A 269 12.53 21.68 -20.18
N LEU A 270 13.26 21.64 -19.06
CA LEU A 270 14.67 21.26 -19.03
C LEU A 270 14.88 19.79 -19.41
N ALA A 271 13.97 18.89 -19.00
CA ALA A 271 14.00 17.49 -19.41
C ALA A 271 13.80 17.35 -20.93
N ILE A 272 12.80 18.04 -21.51
CA ILE A 272 12.55 18.05 -22.95
C ILE A 272 13.73 18.66 -23.71
N LYS A 273 14.30 19.76 -23.21
CA LYS A 273 15.50 20.38 -23.80
C LYS A 273 16.67 19.39 -23.82
N THR A 274 16.88 18.64 -22.74
CA THR A 274 17.95 17.63 -22.67
C THR A 274 17.71 16.47 -23.64
N LEU A 275 16.45 16.11 -23.89
CA LEU A 275 16.08 15.04 -24.82
C LEU A 275 16.19 15.47 -26.29
N VAL A 276 15.72 16.68 -26.63
CA VAL A 276 15.51 17.11 -28.02
C VAL A 276 16.63 18.04 -28.53
N ALA A 277 17.23 18.86 -27.65
CA ALA A 277 18.23 19.87 -28.02
C ALA A 277 19.67 19.41 -27.73
N SER A 278 19.93 18.11 -27.90
CA SER A 278 21.23 17.48 -27.66
C SER A 278 21.65 16.67 -28.90
N PRO A 279 22.19 17.36 -29.94
CA PRO A 279 22.57 16.72 -31.21
C PRO A 279 23.82 15.84 -31.09
N ASP A 280 24.65 16.08 -30.09
CA ASP A 280 25.88 15.34 -29.80
C ASP A 280 26.04 15.08 -28.30
N GLU A 281 27.01 14.23 -27.95
CA GLU A 281 27.27 13.82 -26.57
C GLU A 281 27.68 14.98 -25.67
N ALA A 282 28.46 15.94 -26.16
CA ALA A 282 28.90 17.09 -25.37
C ALA A 282 27.71 18.01 -25.02
N ALA A 283 26.83 18.25 -25.99
CA ALA A 283 25.59 18.98 -25.80
C ALA A 283 24.63 18.23 -24.84
N TYR A 284 24.55 16.91 -24.92
CA TYR A 284 23.81 16.09 -23.96
C TYR A 284 24.34 16.24 -22.54
N ILE A 285 25.64 16.06 -22.32
CA ILE A 285 26.25 16.17 -21.00
C ILE A 285 26.04 17.57 -20.41
N SER A 286 26.20 18.62 -21.21
CA SER A 286 25.97 20.01 -20.79
C SER A 286 24.52 20.26 -20.40
N ASN A 287 23.56 19.92 -21.27
CA ASN A 287 22.13 20.10 -20.98
C ASN A 287 21.68 19.27 -19.76
N ARG A 288 22.17 18.03 -19.64
CA ARG A 288 21.90 17.16 -18.49
C ARG A 288 22.43 17.75 -17.19
N ALA A 289 23.64 18.33 -17.19
CA ALA A 289 24.20 18.97 -16.00
C ALA A 289 23.33 20.16 -15.55
N VAL A 290 22.86 20.98 -16.49
CA VAL A 290 21.92 22.08 -16.22
C VAL A 290 20.59 21.53 -15.67
N PHE A 291 20.06 20.47 -16.28
CA PHE A 291 18.85 19.80 -15.79
C PHE A 291 19.03 19.27 -14.37
N TYR A 292 20.17 18.66 -14.03
CA TYR A 292 20.42 18.14 -12.68
C TYR A 292 20.49 19.25 -11.64
N GLN A 293 21.24 20.32 -11.93
CA GLN A 293 21.42 21.42 -10.98
C GLN A 293 20.11 22.20 -10.76
N ILE A 294 19.49 22.67 -11.85
CA ILE A 294 18.27 23.47 -11.75
C ILE A 294 17.09 22.60 -11.34
N GLY A 295 17.01 21.36 -11.84
CA GLY A 295 15.99 20.40 -11.45
C GLY A 295 16.01 20.08 -9.95
N PHE A 296 17.19 20.02 -9.33
CA PHE A 296 17.30 19.83 -7.88
C PHE A 296 16.71 21.01 -7.11
N ALA A 297 17.08 22.25 -7.49
CA ALA A 297 16.50 23.45 -6.91
C ALA A 297 14.97 23.50 -7.09
N CYS A 298 14.48 23.18 -8.29
CA CYS A 298 13.04 23.11 -8.59
C CYS A 298 12.33 22.06 -7.73
N THR A 299 12.95 20.90 -7.51
CA THR A 299 12.41 19.82 -6.67
C THR A 299 12.26 20.26 -5.22
N LEU A 300 13.28 20.92 -4.66
CA LEU A 300 13.21 21.46 -3.29
C LEU A 300 12.13 22.53 -3.17
N ILE A 301 12.09 23.49 -4.10
CA ILE A 301 11.08 24.56 -4.11
C ILE A 301 9.67 23.96 -4.21
N TYR A 302 9.48 22.95 -5.06
CA TYR A 302 8.20 22.26 -5.21
C TYR A 302 7.73 21.65 -3.88
N PHE A 303 8.58 20.85 -3.22
CA PHE A 303 8.21 20.20 -1.97
C PHE A 303 7.98 21.20 -0.83
N ILE A 304 8.79 22.26 -0.74
CA ILE A 304 8.61 23.32 0.25
C ILE A 304 7.27 24.03 0.02
N ALA A 305 6.98 24.46 -1.21
CA ALA A 305 5.74 25.16 -1.54
C ALA A 305 4.50 24.28 -1.31
N ALA A 306 4.57 23.00 -1.70
CA ALA A 306 3.51 22.03 -1.47
C ALA A 306 3.28 21.77 0.02
N TYR A 307 4.35 21.65 0.80
CA TYR A 307 4.27 21.46 2.26
C TYR A 307 3.61 22.67 2.95
N TRP A 308 4.01 23.88 2.60
CA TRP A 308 3.40 25.09 3.16
C TRP A 308 1.93 25.25 2.75
N ALA A 309 1.58 24.95 1.51
CA ALA A 309 0.19 24.95 1.07
C ALA A 309 -0.66 23.93 1.87
N MET A 310 -0.09 22.75 2.15
CA MET A 310 -0.73 21.73 2.99
C MET A 310 -0.91 22.18 4.43
N GLN A 311 0.14 22.75 5.06
CA GLN A 311 0.08 23.24 6.44
C GLN A 311 -0.94 24.35 6.63
N ARG A 312 -1.09 25.25 5.65
CA ARG A 312 -2.12 26.30 5.71
C ARG A 312 -3.52 25.75 5.64
N ARG A 313 -3.77 24.81 4.71
CA ARG A 313 -5.05 24.11 4.65
C ARG A 313 -5.36 23.40 5.96
N LYS A 314 -4.35 22.79 6.60
CA LYS A 314 -4.51 22.15 7.91
C LYS A 314 -4.84 23.17 9.01
N SER A 315 -4.11 24.28 9.08
CA SER A 315 -4.36 25.35 10.06
C SER A 315 -5.77 25.95 9.95
N LEU A 316 -6.31 26.07 8.73
CA LEU A 316 -7.65 26.60 8.51
C LEU A 316 -8.77 25.63 8.92
N ASN A 317 -8.47 24.33 9.00
CA ASN A 317 -9.46 23.29 9.31
C ASN A 317 -9.24 22.64 10.69
N ASN A 318 -8.20 23.07 11.42
CA ASN A 318 -7.90 22.64 12.78
C ASN A 318 -8.23 23.72 13.84
N GLY A 319 -8.97 24.76 13.44
CA GLY A 319 -9.47 25.83 14.31
C GLY A 319 -10.87 25.55 14.84
#